data_AF-A0A062GSF4-F1
#
_entry.id   AF-A0A062GSF4-F1
#
_cell.length_a   1.000
_cell.length_b   1.000
_cell.length_c   1.000
_cell.angle_alpha   90.00
_cell.angle_beta   90.00
_cell.angle_gamma   90.00
#
_symmetry.space_group_name_H-M   'P 1'
#
loop_
_entity.id
_entity.type
_entity.pdbx_description
1 polymer ?
#
loop_
_entity_poly.entity_id
_entity_poly.type
_entity_poly.pdbx_seq_one_letter_code
_entity_poly.pdbx_strand_id
1 'polypeptide(L)'
;MGMHVIYYDAVTKLPMGNARQVGSLDELLATADVVTLHVPDVPSTRNFFTKEQFAKMKEGAIFLNAARGTCVVIEDLADAIKSGHIAGAAVDVFPKEPKANGEEFQSPLRGLDNVILTPHVGGSTMEAQANIGLEVAEKFVAYSDKGMTLSAVNFPEIALPLTAGQHRLLHIHKNVPGVLSKINNLFAEQGINISGQSLMTKGDIGYLVMDVDASASHEALDMLHEVEGTIRVRVLF
;
A
#
# COMPACT_ATOMS: atom_id res chain seq x y z
N MET A 1 20.54 4.77 21.33
CA MET A 1 21.55 4.41 20.31
C MET A 1 22.45 5.57 19.87
N GLY A 2 22.07 6.85 20.03
CA GLY A 2 23.01 7.97 19.82
C GLY A 2 23.48 8.20 18.38
N MET A 3 22.82 7.56 17.40
CA MET A 3 23.17 7.67 15.98
C MET A 3 22.68 8.98 15.39
N HIS A 4 23.41 9.50 14.40
CA HIS A 4 22.94 10.57 13.53
C HIS A 4 22.13 9.97 12.39
N VAL A 5 20.88 10.44 12.22
CA VAL A 5 19.97 9.92 11.20
C VAL A 5 19.90 10.88 10.02
N ILE A 6 20.28 10.39 8.85
CA ILE A 6 20.03 11.03 7.56
C ILE A 6 19.10 10.16 6.73
N TYR A 7 18.29 10.76 5.87
CA TYR A 7 17.41 10.02 4.97
C TYR A 7 17.31 10.68 3.60
N TYR A 8 17.10 9.85 2.58
CA TYR A 8 16.73 10.26 1.24
C TYR A 8 15.35 9.68 0.92
N ASP A 9 14.47 10.53 0.39
CA ASP A 9 13.13 10.16 -0.07
C ASP A 9 12.86 10.96 -1.35
N ALA A 10 12.21 10.34 -2.34
CA ALA A 10 11.82 10.99 -3.59
C ALA A 10 10.82 12.14 -3.36
N VAL A 11 10.15 12.14 -2.20
CA VAL A 11 9.26 13.20 -1.75
C VAL A 11 9.89 13.89 -0.54
N THR A 12 9.81 15.21 -0.49
CA THR A 12 10.20 15.96 0.71
C THR A 12 9.32 15.54 1.89
N LYS A 13 9.96 15.11 2.99
CA LYS A 13 9.28 14.76 4.24
C LYS A 13 9.69 15.73 5.33
N LEU A 14 8.76 16.05 6.23
CA LEU A 14 9.11 16.78 7.44
C LEU A 14 9.97 15.87 8.34
N PRO A 15 11.18 16.30 8.73
CA PRO A 15 12.02 15.48 9.59
C PRO A 15 11.43 15.35 11.00
N MET A 16 11.58 14.17 11.60
CA MET A 16 11.24 13.92 13.00
C MET A 16 12.47 14.07 13.88
N GLY A 17 12.38 14.89 14.93
CA GLY A 17 13.49 15.14 15.85
C GLY A 17 14.71 15.72 15.13
N ASN A 18 15.86 15.08 15.30
CA ASN A 18 17.13 15.51 14.72
C ASN A 18 17.48 14.80 13.39
N ALA A 19 16.52 14.10 12.77
CA ALA A 19 16.73 13.51 11.45
C ALA A 19 16.93 14.61 10.41
N ARG A 20 17.74 14.34 9.38
CA ARG A 20 18.00 15.30 8.29
C ARG A 20 17.78 14.66 6.93
N GLN A 21 16.92 15.28 6.11
CA GLN A 21 16.81 14.92 4.70
C GLN A 21 18.06 15.39 3.95
N VAL A 22 18.65 14.50 3.14
CA VAL A 22 19.73 14.85 2.22
C VAL A 22 19.20 15.08 0.80
N GLY A 23 19.94 15.81 -0.02
CA GLY A 23 19.49 16.24 -1.35
C GLY A 23 19.50 15.14 -2.41
N SER A 24 20.27 14.07 -2.19
CA SER A 24 20.40 12.96 -3.13
C SER A 24 20.74 11.64 -2.42
N LEU A 25 20.45 10.53 -3.10
CA LEU A 25 20.90 9.20 -2.66
C LEU A 25 22.43 9.15 -2.57
N ASP A 26 23.14 9.77 -3.51
CA ASP A 26 24.61 9.77 -3.53
C ASP A 26 25.21 10.47 -2.29
N GLU A 27 24.61 11.59 -1.83
CA GLU A 27 25.00 12.25 -0.57
C GLU A 27 24.80 11.31 0.63
N LEU A 28 23.69 10.55 0.65
CA LEU A 28 23.40 9.59 1.70
C LEU A 28 24.46 8.49 1.75
N LEU A 29 24.71 7.84 0.60
CA LEU A 29 25.60 6.68 0.51
C LEU A 29 27.04 7.06 0.88
N ALA A 30 27.52 8.22 0.44
CA ALA A 30 28.88 8.68 0.76
C ALA A 30 29.08 9.02 2.25
N THR A 31 27.99 9.27 2.99
CA THR A 31 28.05 9.77 4.38
C THR A 31 27.66 8.70 5.40
N ALA A 32 26.80 7.74 5.07
CA ALA A 32 26.24 6.79 6.01
C ALA A 32 27.20 5.62 6.32
N ASP A 33 27.39 5.33 7.60
CA ASP A 33 28.12 4.13 8.05
C ASP A 33 27.22 2.87 8.02
N VAL A 34 25.90 3.07 8.11
CA VAL A 34 24.88 2.03 7.97
C VAL A 34 23.79 2.54 7.03
N VAL A 35 23.50 1.77 5.97
CA VAL A 35 22.43 2.07 5.00
C VAL A 35 21.32 1.05 5.17
N THR A 36 20.09 1.51 5.32
CA THR A 36 18.89 0.65 5.38
C THR A 36 17.84 1.11 4.35
N LEU A 37 17.23 0.14 3.67
CA LEU A 37 16.18 0.41 2.67
C LEU A 37 14.78 0.29 3.27
N HIS A 38 13.93 1.27 2.97
CA HIS A 38 12.51 1.32 3.34
C HIS A 38 11.66 1.87 2.19
N VAL A 39 11.75 1.24 1.01
CA VAL A 39 11.07 1.68 -0.21
C VAL A 39 9.96 0.70 -0.63
N PRO A 40 8.89 1.16 -1.32
CA PRO A 40 7.85 0.28 -1.83
C PRO A 40 8.35 -0.55 -3.03
N ASP A 41 7.60 -1.57 -3.45
CA ASP A 41 7.85 -2.26 -4.73
C ASP A 41 7.10 -1.53 -5.84
N VAL A 42 7.80 -0.63 -6.53
CA VAL A 42 7.30 0.14 -7.67
C VAL A 42 8.36 0.11 -8.78
N PRO A 43 8.00 0.40 -10.04
CA PRO A 43 8.96 0.32 -11.14
C PRO A 43 10.28 1.09 -10.91
N SER A 44 10.23 2.25 -10.23
CA SER A 44 11.41 3.08 -9.94
C SER A 44 12.34 2.54 -8.85
N THR A 45 11.88 1.58 -8.04
CA THR A 45 12.65 0.99 -6.93
C THR A 45 13.05 -0.46 -7.19
N ARG A 46 12.77 -0.98 -8.39
CA ARG A 46 13.16 -2.34 -8.78
C ARG A 46 14.60 -2.34 -9.29
N ASN A 47 15.44 -3.16 -8.65
CA ASN A 47 16.86 -3.36 -8.93
C ASN A 47 17.64 -2.04 -9.04
N PHE A 48 17.23 -1.02 -8.30
CA PHE A 48 17.90 0.29 -8.32
C PHE A 48 19.20 0.29 -7.49
N PHE A 49 19.33 -0.65 -6.54
CA PHE A 49 20.52 -0.79 -5.72
C PHE A 49 21.43 -1.86 -6.32
N THR A 50 22.41 -1.41 -7.09
CA THR A 50 23.36 -2.23 -7.84
C THR A 50 24.78 -2.03 -7.33
N LYS A 51 25.75 -2.63 -8.02
CA LYS A 51 27.19 -2.40 -7.82
C LYS A 51 27.55 -0.91 -7.76
N GLU A 52 26.91 -0.06 -8.57
CA GLU A 52 27.19 1.39 -8.56
C GLU A 52 26.82 2.04 -7.22
N GLN A 53 25.69 1.64 -6.62
CA GLN A 53 25.27 2.17 -5.33
C GLN A 53 26.15 1.63 -4.21
N PHE A 54 26.52 0.33 -4.25
CA PHE A 54 27.46 -0.23 -3.28
C PHE A 54 28.81 0.48 -3.32
N ALA A 55 29.37 0.76 -4.50
CA ALA A 55 30.65 1.46 -4.63
C ALA A 55 30.65 2.91 -4.13
N LYS A 56 29.46 3.53 -3.99
CA LYS A 56 29.29 4.87 -3.42
C LYS A 56 29.14 4.84 -1.89
N MET A 57 28.93 3.68 -1.29
CA MET A 57 28.93 3.54 0.16
C MET A 57 30.34 3.75 0.71
N LYS A 58 30.44 4.10 1.99
CA LYS A 58 31.73 4.09 2.68
C LYS A 58 32.31 2.68 2.69
N GLU A 59 33.64 2.59 2.53
CA GLU A 59 34.36 1.34 2.76
C GLU A 59 34.16 0.89 4.21
N GLY A 60 33.79 -0.38 4.39
CA GLY A 60 33.45 -0.94 5.69
C GLY A 60 32.03 -0.61 6.20
N ALA A 61 31.17 -0.02 5.38
CA ALA A 61 29.78 0.23 5.75
C ALA A 61 28.96 -1.07 5.92
N ILE A 62 27.83 -0.96 6.61
CA ILE A 62 26.86 -2.05 6.81
C ILE A 62 25.60 -1.78 5.98
N PHE A 63 25.06 -2.81 5.34
CA PHE A 63 23.86 -2.72 4.51
C PHE A 63 22.70 -3.54 5.06
N LEU A 64 21.48 -2.96 5.10
CA LEU A 64 20.28 -3.62 5.61
C LEU A 64 19.13 -3.54 4.60
N ASN A 65 18.50 -4.67 4.27
CA ASN A 65 17.25 -4.69 3.50
C ASN A 65 16.20 -5.59 4.15
N ALA A 66 15.18 -4.94 4.74
CA ALA A 66 13.95 -5.57 5.22
C ALA A 66 12.70 -4.93 4.57
N ALA A 67 12.87 -4.34 3.38
CA ALA A 67 11.79 -3.67 2.65
C ALA A 67 11.19 -4.57 1.58
N ARG A 68 11.87 -4.70 0.43
CA ARG A 68 11.41 -5.50 -0.71
C ARG A 68 12.58 -6.26 -1.34
N GLY A 69 12.35 -7.52 -1.69
CA GLY A 69 13.35 -8.40 -2.28
C GLY A 69 13.80 -7.96 -3.68
N THR A 70 13.00 -7.15 -4.36
CA THR A 70 13.25 -6.65 -5.72
C THR A 70 14.07 -5.35 -5.75
N CYS A 71 14.51 -4.81 -4.63
CA CYS A 71 15.21 -3.51 -4.61
C CYS A 71 16.71 -3.60 -4.88
N VAL A 72 17.31 -4.76 -4.61
CA VAL A 72 18.76 -4.95 -4.57
C VAL A 72 19.14 -6.06 -5.52
N VAL A 73 20.19 -5.84 -6.32
CA VAL A 73 20.84 -6.92 -7.07
C VAL A 73 21.69 -7.73 -6.08
N ILE A 74 21.22 -8.92 -5.73
CA ILE A 74 21.78 -9.74 -4.64
C ILE A 74 23.22 -10.21 -4.96
N GLU A 75 23.50 -10.44 -6.24
CA GLU A 75 24.82 -10.79 -6.75
C GLU A 75 25.83 -9.65 -6.50
N ASP A 76 25.44 -8.41 -6.78
CA ASP A 76 26.28 -7.23 -6.55
C ASP A 76 26.56 -7.02 -5.05
N LEU A 77 25.56 -7.27 -4.19
CA LEU A 77 25.74 -7.23 -2.74
C LEU A 77 26.74 -8.31 -2.29
N ALA A 78 26.61 -9.54 -2.80
CA ALA A 78 27.51 -10.63 -2.46
C ALA A 78 28.95 -10.30 -2.87
N ASP A 79 29.16 -9.71 -4.05
CA ASP A 79 30.48 -9.29 -4.54
C ASP A 79 31.06 -8.12 -3.71
N ALA A 80 30.22 -7.16 -3.32
CA ALA A 80 30.63 -6.04 -2.47
C ALA A 80 31.07 -6.52 -1.07
N ILE A 81 30.41 -7.56 -0.53
CA ILE A 81 30.79 -8.17 0.75
C ILE A 81 32.07 -8.99 0.61
N LYS A 82 32.17 -9.84 -0.43
CA LYS A 82 33.37 -10.67 -0.68
C LYS A 82 34.62 -9.84 -0.95
N SER A 83 34.47 -8.66 -1.55
CA SER A 83 35.59 -7.74 -1.77
C SER A 83 36.03 -7.00 -0.49
N GLY A 84 35.23 -7.06 0.58
CA GLY A 84 35.47 -6.34 1.83
C GLY A 84 35.01 -4.87 1.82
N HIS A 85 34.48 -4.37 0.69
CA HIS A 85 33.95 -3.00 0.61
C HIS A 85 32.75 -2.80 1.55
N ILE A 86 31.87 -3.80 1.65
CA ILE A 86 30.78 -3.83 2.64
C ILE A 86 31.19 -4.80 3.76
N ALA A 87 31.26 -4.29 4.99
CA ALA A 87 31.73 -5.06 6.14
C ALA A 87 30.75 -6.16 6.55
N GLY A 88 29.46 -6.01 6.24
CA GLY A 88 28.43 -6.99 6.51
C GLY A 88 27.05 -6.51 6.11
N ALA A 89 26.08 -7.41 6.15
CA ALA A 89 24.71 -7.08 5.80
C ALA A 89 23.66 -7.85 6.62
N ALA A 90 22.44 -7.32 6.67
CA ALA A 90 21.26 -8.08 7.08
C ALA A 90 20.18 -8.00 5.99
N VAL A 91 19.71 -9.15 5.52
CA VAL A 91 18.74 -9.25 4.43
C VAL A 91 17.59 -10.16 4.86
N ASP A 92 16.38 -9.60 4.89
CA ASP A 92 15.16 -10.32 5.27
C ASP A 92 14.31 -10.72 4.05
N VAL A 93 14.51 -10.07 2.91
CA VAL A 93 13.65 -10.18 1.73
C VAL A 93 14.49 -10.45 0.48
N PHE A 94 14.00 -11.32 -0.41
CA PHE A 94 14.77 -11.81 -1.56
C PHE A 94 13.95 -11.79 -2.86
N PRO A 95 14.58 -11.69 -4.05
CA PRO A 95 13.86 -11.72 -5.33
C PRO A 95 13.04 -13.01 -5.54
N LYS A 96 13.54 -14.12 -4.99
CA LYS A 96 12.88 -15.43 -4.99
C LYS A 96 12.91 -16.01 -3.58
N GLU A 97 11.73 -16.16 -3.00
CA GLU A 97 11.54 -16.70 -1.66
C GLU A 97 10.92 -18.11 -1.73
N PRO A 98 11.25 -19.01 -0.79
CA PRO A 98 10.56 -20.29 -0.62
C PRO A 98 9.05 -20.07 -0.43
N LYS A 99 8.22 -20.91 -1.06
CA LYS A 99 6.75 -20.77 -0.94
C LYS A 99 6.21 -21.29 0.38
N ALA A 100 6.93 -22.21 0.99
CA ALA A 100 6.57 -22.86 2.24
C ALA A 100 7.82 -23.28 3.02
N ASN A 101 7.64 -23.51 4.31
CA ASN A 101 8.67 -24.11 5.14
C ASN A 101 9.05 -25.50 4.60
N GLY A 102 10.34 -25.80 4.57
CA GLY A 102 10.89 -27.07 4.08
C GLY A 102 11.38 -27.03 2.62
N GLU A 103 11.06 -25.97 1.87
CA GLU A 103 11.75 -25.70 0.61
C GLU A 103 13.13 -25.11 0.87
N GLU A 104 14.14 -25.53 0.08
CA GLU A 104 15.49 -25.03 0.25
C GLU A 104 15.61 -23.57 -0.23
N PHE A 105 16.10 -22.70 0.64
CA PHE A 105 16.43 -21.33 0.30
C PHE A 105 17.78 -21.25 -0.43
N GLN A 106 17.83 -20.60 -1.59
CA GLN A 106 19.06 -20.44 -2.39
C GLN A 106 19.39 -18.95 -2.54
N SER A 107 20.62 -18.57 -2.21
CA SER A 107 21.12 -17.19 -2.35
C SER A 107 22.66 -17.19 -2.34
N PRO A 108 23.33 -16.34 -3.15
CA PRO A 108 24.79 -16.20 -3.12
C PRO A 108 25.31 -15.59 -1.81
N LEU A 109 24.42 -15.12 -0.93
CA LEU A 109 24.74 -14.65 0.42
C LEU A 109 24.88 -15.79 1.44
N ARG A 110 24.44 -17.01 1.10
CA ARG A 110 24.62 -18.19 2.00
C ARG A 110 26.11 -18.47 2.18
N GLY A 111 26.51 -18.73 3.42
CA GLY A 111 27.90 -19.05 3.77
C GLY A 111 28.81 -17.83 3.95
N LEU A 112 28.29 -16.61 3.85
CA LEU A 112 29.00 -15.40 4.25
C LEU A 112 28.77 -15.16 5.75
N ASP A 113 29.81 -15.34 6.57
CA ASP A 113 29.70 -15.29 8.05
C ASP A 113 29.32 -13.91 8.59
N ASN A 114 29.56 -12.85 7.83
CA ASN A 114 29.21 -11.46 8.14
C ASN A 114 27.84 -11.03 7.57
N VAL A 115 26.97 -12.00 7.24
CA VAL A 115 25.63 -11.73 6.71
C VAL A 115 24.56 -12.42 7.56
N ILE A 116 23.60 -11.62 8.01
CA ILE A 116 22.39 -12.10 8.68
C ILE A 116 21.31 -12.30 7.62
N LEU A 117 20.79 -13.53 7.52
CA LEU A 117 19.69 -13.87 6.62
C LEU A 117 18.48 -14.26 7.46
N THR A 118 17.37 -13.57 7.28
CA THR A 118 16.11 -13.87 7.97
C THR A 118 15.01 -14.19 6.95
N PRO A 119 14.07 -15.11 7.25
CA PRO A 119 13.13 -15.62 6.25
C PRO A 119 11.86 -14.75 6.16
N HIS A 120 12.00 -13.48 5.78
CA HIS A 120 10.89 -12.53 5.62
C HIS A 120 10.04 -12.39 6.89
N VAL A 121 10.70 -12.13 8.01
CA VAL A 121 10.10 -12.06 9.35
C VAL A 121 10.16 -10.68 9.98
N GLY A 122 10.55 -9.63 9.25
CA GLY A 122 10.63 -8.26 9.76
C GLY A 122 9.32 -7.74 10.36
N GLY A 123 8.17 -8.20 9.86
CA GLY A 123 6.84 -7.90 10.40
C GLY A 123 6.19 -9.04 11.21
N SER A 124 6.87 -10.18 11.39
CA SER A 124 6.28 -11.39 11.96
C SER A 124 6.31 -11.39 13.49
N THR A 125 5.58 -10.46 14.10
CA THR A 125 5.45 -10.29 15.56
C THR A 125 4.00 -10.38 16.01
N MET A 126 3.77 -10.71 17.29
CA MET A 126 2.41 -10.79 17.86
C MET A 126 1.73 -9.42 17.87
N GLU A 127 2.49 -8.36 18.13
CA GLU A 127 2.03 -6.98 18.11
C GLU A 127 1.62 -6.56 16.69
N ALA A 128 2.39 -6.92 15.67
CA ALA A 128 2.02 -6.67 14.28
C ALA A 128 0.75 -7.44 13.90
N GLN A 129 0.60 -8.70 14.31
CA GLN A 129 -0.62 -9.47 14.07
C GLN A 129 -1.85 -8.85 14.75
N ALA A 130 -1.70 -8.34 15.98
CA ALA A 130 -2.77 -7.63 16.67
C ALA A 130 -3.17 -6.35 15.91
N ASN A 131 -2.20 -5.57 15.45
CA ASN A 131 -2.45 -4.36 14.65
C ASN A 131 -3.14 -4.69 13.31
N ILE A 132 -2.69 -5.74 12.61
CA ILE A 132 -3.32 -6.21 11.37
C ILE A 132 -4.76 -6.63 11.62
N GLY A 133 -5.00 -7.39 12.70
CA GLY A 133 -6.33 -7.83 13.09
C GLY A 133 -7.28 -6.65 13.29
N LEU A 134 -6.83 -5.61 13.99
CA LEU A 134 -7.60 -4.38 14.20
C LEU A 134 -7.82 -3.62 12.89
N GLU A 135 -6.76 -3.33 12.14
CA GLU A 135 -6.82 -2.52 10.92
C GLU A 135 -7.75 -3.15 9.87
N VAL A 136 -7.65 -4.47 9.66
CA VAL A 136 -8.48 -5.17 8.68
C VAL A 136 -9.93 -5.27 9.15
N ALA A 137 -10.17 -5.53 10.44
CA ALA A 137 -11.51 -5.55 10.99
C ALA A 137 -12.19 -4.18 10.87
N GLU A 138 -11.48 -3.08 11.16
CA GLU A 138 -11.98 -1.72 10.99
C GLU A 138 -12.36 -1.42 9.54
N LYS A 139 -11.57 -1.90 8.56
CA LYS A 139 -11.92 -1.77 7.13
C LYS A 139 -13.19 -2.54 6.77
N PHE A 140 -13.36 -3.75 7.28
CA PHE A 140 -14.59 -4.51 7.08
C PHE A 140 -15.80 -3.84 7.71
N VAL A 141 -15.68 -3.32 8.93
CA VAL A 141 -16.75 -2.56 9.60
C VAL A 141 -17.06 -1.27 8.83
N ALA A 142 -16.05 -0.52 8.40
CA ALA A 142 -16.23 0.71 7.64
C ALA A 142 -16.92 0.46 6.28
N TYR A 143 -16.56 -0.61 5.57
CA TYR A 143 -17.27 -1.01 4.36
C TYR A 143 -18.69 -1.49 4.66
N SER A 144 -18.84 -2.34 5.68
CA SER A 144 -20.12 -2.90 6.10
C SER A 144 -21.12 -1.81 6.45
N ASP A 145 -20.70 -0.83 7.24
CA ASP A 145 -21.60 0.10 7.92
C ASP A 145 -21.61 1.48 7.24
N LYS A 146 -20.59 1.82 6.44
CA LYS A 146 -20.50 3.13 5.78
C LYS A 146 -20.27 3.06 4.28
N GLY A 147 -20.06 1.87 3.71
CA GLY A 147 -19.71 1.71 2.30
C GLY A 147 -18.35 2.32 1.93
N MET A 148 -17.46 2.51 2.91
CA MET A 148 -16.14 3.08 2.65
C MET A 148 -15.21 2.02 2.09
N THR A 149 -14.47 2.37 1.05
CA THR A 149 -13.56 1.46 0.34
C THR A 149 -12.13 2.01 0.25
N LEU A 150 -11.79 2.98 1.10
CA LEU A 150 -10.41 3.46 1.26
C LEU A 150 -9.46 2.29 1.47
N SER A 151 -8.29 2.32 0.82
CA SER A 151 -7.25 1.28 0.84
C SER A 151 -7.67 -0.08 0.26
N ALA A 152 -8.82 -0.19 -0.40
CA ALA A 152 -9.19 -1.40 -1.11
C ALA A 152 -8.25 -1.66 -2.28
N VAL A 153 -7.56 -2.80 -2.27
CA VAL A 153 -6.51 -3.12 -3.25
C VAL A 153 -7.05 -3.31 -4.67
N ASN A 154 -8.31 -3.72 -4.80
CA ASN A 154 -8.94 -4.14 -6.06
C ASN A 154 -10.26 -3.40 -6.37
N PHE A 155 -10.55 -2.28 -5.70
CA PHE A 155 -11.83 -1.60 -5.81
C PHE A 155 -11.66 -0.08 -5.91
N PRO A 156 -12.61 0.68 -6.50
CA PRO A 156 -12.59 2.14 -6.41
C PRO A 156 -12.63 2.60 -4.95
N GLU A 157 -11.80 3.59 -4.60
CA GLU A 157 -11.65 4.06 -3.22
C GLU A 157 -12.57 5.24 -2.92
N ILE A 158 -13.54 5.07 -2.03
CA ILE A 158 -14.50 6.10 -1.64
C ILE A 158 -14.53 6.27 -0.13
N ALA A 159 -14.59 7.53 0.30
CA ALA A 159 -14.96 7.94 1.64
C ALA A 159 -15.97 9.08 1.56
N LEU A 160 -17.19 8.82 2.04
CA LEU A 160 -18.22 9.83 2.18
C LEU A 160 -18.63 9.90 3.66
N PRO A 161 -18.51 11.05 4.34
CA PRO A 161 -19.06 11.23 5.68
C PRO A 161 -20.56 10.90 5.69
N LEU A 162 -21.06 10.33 6.77
CA LEU A 162 -22.49 10.05 6.90
C LEU A 162 -23.18 11.15 7.69
N THR A 163 -24.33 11.62 7.19
CA THR A 163 -25.18 12.60 7.88
C THR A 163 -26.31 11.88 8.61
N ALA A 164 -26.64 12.32 9.84
CA ALA A 164 -27.74 11.74 10.61
C ALA A 164 -29.09 11.91 9.89
N GLY A 165 -29.97 10.90 10.02
CA GLY A 165 -31.32 10.91 9.40
C GLY A 165 -31.34 10.57 7.92
N GLN A 166 -30.20 10.23 7.32
CA GLN A 166 -30.08 9.81 5.92
C GLN A 166 -29.81 8.31 5.85
N HIS A 167 -30.30 7.68 4.79
CA HIS A 167 -30.05 6.30 4.42
C HIS A 167 -29.02 6.24 3.30
N ARG A 168 -28.10 5.28 3.39
CA ARG A 168 -26.98 5.15 2.45
C ARG A 168 -27.20 4.00 1.48
N LEU A 169 -27.15 4.33 0.20
CA LEU A 169 -27.23 3.40 -0.91
C LEU A 169 -25.85 3.23 -1.54
N LEU A 170 -25.49 1.98 -1.77
CA LEU A 170 -24.26 1.57 -2.43
C LEU A 170 -24.63 0.97 -3.77
N HIS A 171 -24.02 1.43 -4.85
CA HIS A 171 -24.27 0.96 -6.21
C HIS A 171 -22.95 0.64 -6.91
N ILE A 172 -22.73 -0.64 -7.15
CA ILE A 172 -21.60 -1.16 -7.91
C ILE A 172 -22.10 -1.45 -9.32
N HIS A 173 -21.41 -0.94 -10.34
CA HIS A 173 -21.82 -1.07 -11.73
C HIS A 173 -20.64 -1.25 -12.67
N LYS A 174 -20.93 -1.67 -13.90
CA LYS A 174 -19.99 -1.62 -15.01
C LYS A 174 -19.71 -0.16 -15.37
N ASN A 175 -18.44 0.19 -15.55
CA ASN A 175 -18.00 1.53 -15.93
C ASN A 175 -18.34 1.81 -17.41
N VAL A 176 -19.61 2.08 -17.70
CA VAL A 176 -20.11 2.41 -19.04
C VAL A 176 -20.79 3.78 -19.05
N PRO A 177 -20.73 4.53 -20.17
CA PRO A 177 -21.34 5.85 -20.25
C PRO A 177 -22.85 5.82 -19.95
N GLY A 178 -23.34 6.86 -19.27
CA GLY A 178 -24.77 7.07 -19.05
C GLY A 178 -25.33 6.51 -17.74
N VAL A 179 -24.62 5.62 -17.03
CA VAL A 179 -25.09 5.03 -15.76
C VAL A 179 -25.47 6.10 -14.72
N LEU A 180 -24.57 7.04 -14.44
CA LEU A 180 -24.83 8.10 -13.46
C LEU A 180 -25.98 9.04 -13.90
N SER A 181 -26.08 9.33 -15.20
CA SER A 181 -27.16 10.15 -15.75
C SER A 181 -28.52 9.46 -15.56
N LYS A 182 -28.58 8.15 -15.86
CA LYS A 182 -29.79 7.33 -15.67
C LYS A 182 -30.20 7.29 -14.19
N ILE A 183 -29.26 7.09 -13.28
CA ILE A 183 -29.52 7.12 -11.83
C ILE A 183 -30.10 8.46 -11.41
N ASN A 184 -29.44 9.58 -11.75
CA ASN A 184 -29.89 10.91 -11.32
C ASN A 184 -31.26 11.27 -11.90
N ASN A 185 -31.55 10.88 -13.15
CA ASN A 185 -32.86 11.11 -13.76
C ASN A 185 -33.96 10.31 -13.06
N LEU A 186 -33.74 9.02 -12.75
CA LEU A 186 -34.70 8.18 -12.03
C LEU A 186 -35.07 8.80 -10.66
N PHE A 187 -34.07 9.28 -9.92
CA PHE A 187 -34.28 9.89 -8.61
C PHE A 187 -35.02 11.23 -8.73
N ALA A 188 -34.69 12.03 -9.75
CA ALA A 188 -35.39 13.29 -10.03
C ALA A 188 -36.86 13.09 -10.42
N GLU A 189 -37.17 12.08 -11.24
CA GLU A 189 -38.54 11.76 -11.66
C GLU A 189 -39.46 11.37 -10.49
N GLN A 190 -38.90 10.72 -9.46
CA GLN A 190 -39.62 10.33 -8.25
C GLN A 190 -39.54 11.38 -7.12
N GLY A 191 -38.89 12.51 -7.37
CA GLY A 191 -38.73 13.59 -6.39
C GLY A 191 -37.88 13.20 -5.18
N ILE A 192 -36.97 12.23 -5.32
CA ILE A 192 -36.05 11.81 -4.26
C ILE A 192 -34.84 12.74 -4.25
N ASN A 193 -34.63 13.42 -3.12
CA ASN A 193 -33.46 14.27 -2.93
C ASN A 193 -32.20 13.45 -2.57
N ILE A 194 -31.07 13.81 -3.17
CA ILE A 194 -29.75 13.22 -2.89
C ILE A 194 -28.97 14.20 -2.02
N SER A 195 -28.72 13.84 -0.75
CA SER A 195 -28.06 14.71 0.23
C SER A 195 -26.53 14.62 0.17
N GLY A 196 -26.00 13.51 -0.34
CA GLY A 196 -24.58 13.30 -0.56
C GLY A 196 -24.36 12.25 -1.63
N GLN A 197 -23.32 12.43 -2.45
CA GLN A 197 -22.92 11.43 -3.43
C GLN A 197 -21.42 11.46 -3.70
N SER A 198 -20.84 10.30 -3.95
CA SER A 198 -19.46 10.16 -4.41
C SER A 198 -19.38 8.96 -5.36
N LEU A 199 -18.70 9.16 -6.49
CA LEU A 199 -18.46 8.14 -7.50
C LEU A 199 -16.97 8.07 -7.79
N MET A 200 -16.45 6.85 -7.83
CA MET A 200 -15.10 6.56 -8.32
C MET A 200 -15.17 5.34 -9.23
N THR A 201 -14.25 5.28 -10.19
CA THR A 201 -14.13 4.16 -11.13
C THR A 201 -12.72 3.59 -11.10
N LYS A 202 -12.60 2.28 -11.36
CA LYS A 202 -11.33 1.56 -11.45
C LYS A 202 -11.48 0.46 -12.49
N GLY A 203 -10.82 0.63 -13.64
CA GLY A 203 -11.01 -0.24 -14.79
C GLY A 203 -12.48 -0.28 -15.21
N ASP A 204 -13.04 -1.49 -15.25
CA ASP A 204 -14.41 -1.74 -15.72
C ASP A 204 -15.48 -1.60 -14.62
N ILE A 205 -15.11 -1.16 -13.41
CA ILE A 205 -16.02 -1.01 -12.27
C ILE A 205 -16.19 0.45 -11.90
N GLY A 206 -17.43 0.87 -11.72
CA GLY A 206 -17.82 2.08 -11.01
C GLY A 206 -18.44 1.74 -9.67
N TYR A 207 -18.15 2.56 -8.67
CA TYR A 207 -18.75 2.48 -7.34
C TYR A 207 -19.34 3.83 -6.96
N LEU A 208 -20.65 3.88 -6.79
CA LEU A 208 -21.39 5.03 -6.33
C LEU A 208 -21.83 4.79 -4.89
N VAL A 209 -21.53 5.75 -4.01
CA VAL A 209 -22.11 5.88 -2.69
C VAL A 209 -23.00 7.10 -2.70
N MET A 210 -24.26 6.94 -2.32
CA MET A 210 -25.22 8.04 -2.27
C MET A 210 -26.07 7.99 -1.01
N ASP A 211 -26.42 9.17 -0.50
CA ASP A 211 -27.26 9.36 0.68
C ASP A 211 -28.59 9.99 0.25
N VAL A 212 -29.68 9.44 0.75
CA VAL A 212 -31.05 9.92 0.54
C VAL A 212 -31.80 9.97 1.86
N ASP A 213 -32.96 10.63 1.87
CA ASP A 213 -33.83 10.60 3.04
C ASP A 213 -34.30 9.18 3.36
N ALA A 214 -34.37 8.87 4.67
CA ALA A 214 -34.70 7.54 5.16
C ALA A 214 -36.02 6.97 4.62
N SER A 215 -37.00 7.83 4.43
CA SER A 215 -38.31 7.47 3.89
C SER A 215 -38.28 6.99 2.43
N ALA A 216 -37.24 7.33 1.67
CA ALA A 216 -37.12 7.04 0.25
C ALA A 216 -36.19 5.84 -0.06
N SER A 217 -35.56 5.23 0.96
CA SER A 217 -34.46 4.30 0.74
C SER A 217 -34.83 3.00 0.02
N HIS A 218 -36.02 2.44 0.31
CA HIS A 218 -36.49 1.20 -0.32
C HIS A 218 -36.80 1.44 -1.80
N GLU A 219 -37.52 2.52 -2.10
CA GLU A 219 -37.85 2.89 -3.47
C GLU A 219 -36.59 3.19 -4.29
N ALA A 220 -35.66 3.96 -3.71
CA ALA A 220 -34.38 4.26 -4.33
C ALA A 220 -33.53 3.00 -4.60
N LEU A 221 -33.54 2.01 -3.69
CA LEU A 221 -32.83 0.74 -3.88
C LEU A 221 -33.40 -0.04 -5.07
N ASP A 222 -34.72 -0.15 -5.17
CA ASP A 222 -35.39 -0.84 -6.28
C ASP A 222 -35.09 -0.17 -7.63
N MET A 223 -35.11 1.17 -7.68
CA MET A 223 -34.72 1.91 -8.90
C MET A 223 -33.28 1.60 -9.34
N LEU A 224 -32.35 1.49 -8.39
CA LEU A 224 -30.95 1.20 -8.69
C LEU A 224 -30.76 -0.21 -9.25
N HIS A 225 -31.61 -1.18 -8.90
CA HIS A 225 -31.60 -2.52 -9.48
C HIS A 225 -31.93 -2.51 -10.99
N GLU A 226 -32.80 -1.60 -11.44
CA GLU A 226 -33.26 -1.48 -12.84
C GLU A 226 -32.26 -0.74 -13.75
N VAL A 227 -31.18 -0.19 -13.18
CA VAL A 227 -30.15 0.49 -13.96
C VAL A 227 -29.33 -0.53 -14.73
N GLU A 228 -29.25 -0.33 -16.04
CA GLU A 228 -28.47 -1.21 -16.92
C GLU A 228 -26.99 -1.10 -16.56
N GLY A 229 -26.32 -2.25 -16.43
CA GLY A 229 -24.93 -2.30 -15.99
C GLY A 229 -24.76 -2.40 -14.48
N THR A 230 -25.84 -2.38 -13.68
CA THR A 230 -25.78 -2.69 -12.24
C THR A 230 -25.18 -4.08 -12.02
N ILE A 231 -24.22 -4.16 -11.09
CA ILE A 231 -23.59 -5.40 -10.63
C ILE A 231 -24.13 -5.78 -9.26
N ARG A 232 -24.19 -4.81 -8.33
CA ARG A 232 -24.68 -5.02 -6.98
C ARG A 232 -25.18 -3.72 -6.38
N VAL A 233 -26.25 -3.80 -5.62
CA VAL A 233 -26.73 -2.69 -4.80
C VAL A 233 -26.94 -3.15 -3.37
N ARG A 234 -26.86 -2.19 -2.44
CA ARG A 234 -27.12 -2.42 -1.03
C ARG A 234 -27.57 -1.12 -0.37
N VAL A 235 -28.51 -1.21 0.56
CA VAL A 235 -28.82 -0.17 1.53
C VAL A 235 -28.19 -0.54 2.88
N LEU A 236 -27.61 0.43 3.60
CA LEU A 236 -26.91 0.17 4.86
C LEU A 236 -27.79 0.34 6.11
N PHE A 237 -28.63 1.36 6.07
CA PHE A 237 -29.71 1.67 6.98
C PHE A 237 -30.67 2.48 6.13
#